data_AF-A0A0C2G5A3-F1
#
_entry.id   AF-A0A0C2G5A3-F1
#
_cell.length_a   1.000
_cell.length_b   1.000
_cell.length_c   1.000
_cell.angle_alpha   90.00
_cell.angle_beta   90.00
_cell.angle_gamma   90.00
#
_symmetry.space_group_name_H-M   'P 1'
#
loop_
_entity.id
_entity.type
_entity.pdbx_description
1 polymer ?
#
loop_
_entity_poly.entity_id
_entity_poly.type
_entity_poly.pdbx_seq_one_letter_code
_entity_poly.pdbx_strand_id
1 'polypeptide(L)'
;MLPFNYRLLDSETQLFAQWLCATIFLSQRFDKMPRVYTPQEDQPRGHADLPLFWMQIAKWKNYIGACKVTDDVFRTGPCQLSHNCLPLDRYRDKANRVAYQMERLESDNRALTGNTDLLVERSAPKTNSVFCLVDDNRDNHFSGRCSRYSDPVARTPQAMVLRLCLKCLKPEHEAEDCRMRCGRLLCSSKPRPQAAAIRPRI
;
A
#
# COMPACT_ATOMS: atom_id res chain seq x y z
N MET A 1 -24.66 4.61 0.25
CA MET A 1 -23.76 5.57 -0.42
C MET A 1 -23.91 6.91 0.26
N LEU A 2 -22.87 7.40 0.94
CA LEU A 2 -22.88 8.75 1.52
C LEU A 2 -22.57 9.77 0.41
N PRO A 3 -23.25 10.92 0.34
CA PRO A 3 -22.97 11.93 -0.66
C PRO A 3 -21.58 12.53 -0.41
N PHE A 4 -20.71 12.43 -1.42
CA PHE A 4 -19.38 13.02 -1.39
C PHE A 4 -19.52 14.56 -1.39
N ASN A 5 -18.93 15.24 -0.39
CA ASN A 5 -19.06 16.69 -0.24
C ASN A 5 -17.94 17.40 -1.01
N TYR A 6 -18.24 17.86 -2.22
CA TYR A 6 -17.28 18.47 -3.15
C TYR A 6 -16.73 19.83 -2.69
N ARG A 7 -17.24 20.41 -1.60
CA ARG A 7 -16.88 21.77 -1.15
C ARG A 7 -15.46 21.92 -0.60
N LEU A 8 -14.74 20.80 -0.37
CA LEU A 8 -13.38 20.80 0.15
C LEU A 8 -12.29 20.74 -0.94
N LEU A 9 -12.68 20.56 -2.20
CA LEU A 9 -11.75 20.51 -3.32
C LEU A 9 -11.44 21.91 -3.84
N ASP A 10 -10.24 22.12 -4.35
CA ASP A 10 -9.89 23.35 -5.07
C ASP A 10 -10.77 23.52 -6.32
N SER A 11 -10.84 24.76 -6.83
CA SER A 11 -11.76 25.11 -7.92
C SER A 11 -11.51 24.34 -9.22
N GLU A 12 -10.26 23.95 -9.50
CA GLU A 12 -9.93 23.18 -10.71
C GLU A 12 -10.41 21.73 -10.56
N THR A 13 -10.18 21.13 -9.40
CA THR A 13 -10.64 19.77 -9.09
C THR A 13 -12.16 19.68 -9.02
N GLN A 14 -12.86 20.72 -8.57
CA GLN A 14 -14.33 20.79 -8.62
C GLN A 14 -14.87 20.81 -10.06
N LEU A 15 -14.26 21.59 -10.95
CA LEU A 15 -14.65 21.64 -12.37
C LEU A 15 -14.40 20.30 -13.07
N PHE A 16 -13.28 19.65 -12.76
CA PHE A 16 -12.96 18.33 -13.29
C PHE A 16 -13.93 17.26 -12.79
N ALA A 17 -14.28 17.26 -11.51
CA ALA A 17 -15.25 16.33 -10.94
C ALA A 17 -16.66 16.53 -11.53
N GLN A 18 -17.10 17.79 -11.70
CA GLN A 18 -18.37 18.10 -12.36
C GLN A 18 -18.38 17.65 -13.83
N TRP A 19 -17.28 17.85 -14.54
CA TRP A 19 -17.13 17.38 -15.92
C TRP A 19 -17.23 15.86 -16.01
N LEU A 20 -16.49 15.13 -15.17
CA LEU A 20 -16.52 13.66 -15.10
C LEU A 20 -17.93 13.13 -14.79
N CYS A 21 -18.63 13.73 -13.81
CA CYS A 21 -20.00 13.37 -13.51
C CYS A 21 -20.94 13.62 -14.70
N ALA A 22 -20.79 14.74 -15.41
CA ALA A 22 -21.58 15.03 -16.61
C ALA A 22 -21.28 14.04 -17.74
N THR A 23 -20.02 13.67 -17.96
CA THR A 23 -19.62 12.70 -18.99
C THR A 23 -20.16 11.30 -18.69
N ILE A 24 -20.06 10.83 -17.44
CA ILE A 24 -20.60 9.53 -17.02
C ILE A 24 -22.13 9.52 -17.13
N PHE A 25 -22.80 10.60 -16.72
CA PHE A 25 -24.25 10.69 -16.84
C PHE A 25 -24.71 10.68 -18.30
N LEU A 26 -23.98 11.35 -19.19
CA LEU A 26 -24.26 11.32 -20.62
C LEU A 26 -23.99 9.94 -21.22
N SER A 27 -22.88 9.26 -20.87
CA SER A 27 -22.56 7.93 -21.39
C SER A 27 -23.62 6.90 -20.99
N GLN A 28 -24.08 6.93 -19.74
CA GLN A 28 -25.17 6.05 -19.26
C GLN A 28 -26.52 6.32 -19.93
N ARG A 29 -26.73 7.54 -20.45
CA ARG A 29 -27.95 7.91 -21.17
C ARG A 29 -27.89 7.50 -22.64
N PHE A 30 -26.71 7.45 -23.26
CA PHE A 30 -26.53 7.01 -24.64
C PHE A 30 -26.70 5.49 -24.83
N ASP A 31 -26.38 4.67 -23.82
CA ASP A 31 -26.61 3.21 -23.89
C ASP A 31 -28.09 2.80 -23.91
N LYS A 32 -29.03 3.74 -23.63
CA LYS A 32 -30.48 3.49 -23.66
C LYS A 32 -31.18 4.00 -24.94
N MET A 33 -30.43 4.51 -25.91
CA MET A 33 -31.00 4.90 -27.20
C MET A 33 -31.12 3.65 -28.11
N PRO A 34 -32.32 3.28 -28.59
CA PRO A 34 -32.46 2.19 -29.56
C PRO A 34 -31.74 2.55 -30.86
N ARG A 35 -30.84 1.65 -31.29
CA ARG A 35 -30.10 1.69 -32.56
C ARG A 35 -31.02 1.42 -33.76
N VAL A 36 -32.03 2.24 -34.01
CA VAL A 36 -32.68 2.28 -35.33
C VAL A 36 -33.18 3.70 -35.56
N TYR A 37 -32.47 4.47 -36.38
CA TYR A 37 -33.05 5.62 -37.06
C TYR A 37 -32.68 5.50 -38.54
N THR A 38 -33.56 4.86 -39.30
CA THR A 38 -33.63 5.03 -40.75
C THR A 38 -34.29 6.39 -41.01
N PRO A 39 -33.72 7.24 -41.88
CA PRO A 39 -34.29 8.55 -42.14
C PRO A 39 -35.53 8.39 -43.02
N GLN A 40 -36.71 8.50 -42.42
CA GLN A 40 -37.93 8.81 -43.16
C GLN A 40 -38.37 10.21 -42.74
N GLU A 41 -38.55 11.05 -43.76
CA GLU A 41 -38.91 12.45 -43.67
C GLU A 41 -40.27 12.62 -42.97
N ASP A 42 -40.25 12.76 -41.64
CA ASP A 42 -41.38 13.32 -40.92
C ASP A 42 -40.90 14.44 -40.01
N GLN A 43 -41.39 15.63 -40.33
CA GLN A 43 -41.07 16.91 -39.73
C GLN A 43 -41.75 17.01 -38.35
N PRO A 44 -41.02 17.01 -37.22
CA PRO A 44 -41.65 17.15 -35.91
C PRO A 44 -41.85 18.62 -35.58
N ARG A 45 -43.12 19.01 -35.44
CA ARG A 45 -43.54 20.25 -34.80
C ARG A 45 -43.28 20.13 -33.29
N GLY A 46 -42.60 21.13 -32.73
CA GLY A 46 -42.76 21.51 -31.33
C GLY A 46 -41.93 20.73 -30.30
N HIS A 47 -40.62 20.91 -30.29
CA HIS A 47 -39.82 20.75 -29.06
C HIS A 47 -38.87 21.94 -28.94
N ALA A 48 -39.22 22.90 -28.10
CA ALA A 48 -38.58 24.21 -27.99
C ALA A 48 -37.21 24.22 -27.27
N ASP A 49 -36.73 23.08 -26.75
CA ASP A 49 -35.54 23.03 -25.88
C ASP A 49 -34.27 22.43 -26.53
N LEU A 50 -34.35 21.95 -27.78
CA LEU A 50 -33.18 21.49 -28.54
C LEU A 50 -32.14 22.57 -28.93
N PRO A 51 -32.46 23.88 -29.07
CA PRO A 51 -31.47 24.86 -29.52
C PRO A 51 -30.28 25.03 -28.56
N LEU A 52 -30.52 24.95 -27.25
CA LEU A 52 -29.49 25.16 -26.23
C LEU A 52 -28.46 24.02 -26.21
N PHE A 53 -28.90 22.78 -26.41
CA PHE A 53 -28.02 21.62 -26.47
C PHE A 53 -27.11 21.66 -27.70
N TRP A 54 -27.67 21.97 -28.89
CA TRP A 54 -26.87 22.10 -30.10
C TRP A 54 -25.95 23.33 -30.07
N MET A 55 -26.37 24.44 -29.45
CA MET A 55 -25.48 25.59 -29.18
C MET A 55 -24.32 25.23 -28.26
N GLN A 56 -24.56 24.43 -27.21
CA GLN A 56 -23.49 23.96 -26.32
C GLN A 56 -22.51 23.05 -27.06
N ILE A 57 -22.99 22.11 -27.89
CA ILE A 57 -22.14 21.27 -28.73
C ILE A 57 -21.33 22.11 -29.75
N ALA A 58 -21.95 23.09 -30.39
CA ALA A 58 -21.26 23.97 -31.34
C ALA A 58 -20.20 24.84 -30.65
N LYS A 59 -20.51 25.38 -29.47
CA LYS A 59 -19.56 26.13 -28.64
C LYS A 59 -18.40 25.22 -28.20
N TRP A 60 -18.66 23.95 -27.91
CA TRP A 60 -17.64 22.97 -27.55
C TRP A 60 -16.74 22.57 -28.73
N LYS A 61 -17.32 22.39 -29.93
CA LYS A 61 -16.54 22.17 -31.17
C LYS A 61 -15.60 23.34 -31.47
N ASN A 62 -16.04 24.57 -31.25
CA ASN A 62 -15.18 25.76 -31.38
C ASN A 62 -14.11 25.84 -30.27
N TYR A 63 -14.41 25.38 -29.06
CA TYR A 63 -13.44 25.34 -27.96
C TYR A 63 -12.33 24.29 -28.21
N ILE A 64 -12.69 23.12 -28.72
CA ILE A 64 -11.71 22.08 -29.09
C ILE A 64 -10.84 22.50 -30.27
N GLY A 65 -11.39 23.24 -31.24
CA GLY A 65 -10.61 23.83 -32.33
C GLY A 65 -9.64 24.94 -31.90
N ALA A 66 -9.84 25.52 -30.72
CA ALA A 66 -9.05 26.65 -30.20
C ALA A 66 -7.99 26.25 -29.15
N CYS A 67 -8.06 25.03 -28.60
CA CYS A 67 -6.96 24.45 -27.83
C CYS A 67 -5.80 24.13 -28.77
N LYS A 68 -5.01 25.15 -29.14
CA LYS A 68 -3.63 24.91 -29.54
C LYS A 68 -2.97 24.23 -28.35
N VAL A 69 -2.72 22.94 -28.47
CA VAL A 69 -1.78 22.19 -27.63
C VAL A 69 -0.42 22.83 -27.88
N THR A 70 -0.21 23.97 -27.23
CA THR A 70 1.01 24.76 -27.30
C THR A 70 1.96 24.12 -26.32
N ASP A 71 3.15 23.81 -26.81
CA ASP A 71 4.32 23.35 -26.06
C ASP A 71 4.48 21.86 -25.76
N ASP A 72 3.77 20.98 -26.48
CA ASP A 72 4.31 19.66 -26.77
C ASP A 72 5.48 19.79 -27.78
N VAL A 73 6.57 20.48 -27.41
CA VAL A 73 7.85 20.34 -28.10
C VAL A 73 8.34 18.94 -27.78
N PHE A 74 7.92 17.98 -28.60
CA PHE A 74 8.39 16.60 -28.58
C PHE A 74 9.90 16.59 -28.81
N ARG A 75 10.70 16.65 -27.74
CA ARG A 75 12.18 16.59 -27.82
C ARG A 75 12.69 15.23 -28.32
N THR A 76 11.82 14.23 -28.44
CA THR A 76 12.10 12.94 -29.07
C THR A 76 10.87 12.51 -29.86
N GLY A 77 11.00 12.45 -31.18
CA GLY A 77 9.96 11.96 -32.08
C GLY A 77 9.53 10.53 -31.69
N PRO A 78 8.22 10.25 -31.56
CA PRO A 78 7.70 9.01 -30.98
C PRO A 78 7.87 7.75 -31.85
N CYS A 79 8.56 7.86 -32.99
CA CYS A 79 8.92 6.73 -33.82
C CYS A 79 10.33 6.92 -34.37
N GLN A 80 11.27 6.03 -34.00
CA GLN A 80 12.55 5.90 -34.71
C GLN A 80 12.39 5.13 -36.04
N LEU A 81 11.19 4.62 -36.33
CA LEU A 81 10.87 3.88 -37.54
C LEU A 81 10.43 4.82 -38.67
N SER A 82 10.93 4.60 -39.87
CA SER A 82 10.71 5.41 -41.08
C SER A 82 9.32 5.20 -41.72
N HIS A 83 8.25 5.18 -40.92
CA HIS A 83 6.89 5.02 -41.41
C HIS A 83 6.02 6.27 -41.20
N ASN A 84 5.23 6.60 -42.23
CA ASN A 84 4.17 7.61 -42.25
C ASN A 84 2.93 7.09 -41.53
N CYS A 85 3.01 6.86 -40.22
CA CYS A 85 1.80 6.56 -39.44
C CYS A 85 0.85 7.75 -39.50
N LEU A 86 -0.44 7.48 -39.76
CA LEU A 86 -1.48 8.48 -39.69
C LEU A 86 -1.46 9.15 -38.29
N PRO A 87 -1.79 10.44 -38.17
CA PRO A 87 -1.73 11.16 -36.90
C PRO A 87 -2.44 10.44 -35.75
N LEU A 88 -3.58 9.79 -36.03
CA LEU A 88 -4.35 9.03 -35.04
C LEU A 88 -3.58 7.81 -34.50
N ASP A 89 -2.83 7.10 -35.35
CA ASP A 89 -2.05 5.94 -34.93
C ASP A 89 -0.88 6.35 -34.03
N ARG A 90 -0.30 7.54 -34.22
CA ARG A 90 0.73 8.07 -33.31
C ARG A 90 0.19 8.36 -31.92
N TYR A 91 -1.01 8.95 -31.82
CA TYR A 91 -1.65 9.19 -30.53
C TYR A 91 -2.00 7.87 -29.84
N ARG A 92 -2.45 6.87 -30.59
CA ARG A 92 -2.71 5.53 -30.06
C ARG A 92 -1.44 4.87 -29.52
N ASP A 93 -0.33 4.89 -30.27
CA ASP A 93 0.95 4.34 -29.80
C ASP A 93 1.46 5.07 -28.56
N LYS A 94 1.37 6.40 -28.52
CA LYS A 94 1.75 7.20 -27.34
C LYS A 94 0.88 6.83 -26.13
N ALA A 95 -0.44 6.72 -26.30
CA ALA A 95 -1.35 6.33 -25.24
C ALA A 95 -1.02 4.93 -24.70
N ASN A 96 -0.72 3.97 -25.59
CA ASN A 96 -0.31 2.62 -25.20
C ASN A 96 1.02 2.61 -24.43
N ARG A 97 2.01 3.40 -24.84
CA ARG A 97 3.30 3.50 -24.12
C ARG A 97 3.13 4.12 -22.74
N VAL A 98 2.31 5.16 -22.62
CA VAL A 98 2.01 5.79 -21.33
C VAL A 98 1.27 4.80 -20.43
N ALA A 99 0.27 4.07 -20.95
CA ALA A 99 -0.44 3.04 -20.21
C ALA A 99 0.51 1.95 -19.70
N TYR A 100 1.42 1.46 -20.55
CA TYR A 100 2.43 0.47 -20.15
C TYR A 100 3.38 1.00 -19.08
N GLN A 101 3.84 2.25 -19.21
CA GLN A 101 4.70 2.87 -18.20
C GLN A 101 3.98 3.01 -16.86
N MET A 102 2.70 3.39 -16.87
CA MET A 102 1.87 3.48 -15.67
C MET A 102 1.74 2.11 -14.98
N GLU A 103 1.40 1.05 -15.72
CA GLU A 103 1.28 -0.31 -15.18
C GLU A 103 2.60 -0.79 -14.55
N ARG A 104 3.74 -0.52 -15.22
CA ARG A 104 5.06 -0.83 -14.69
C ARG A 104 5.36 -0.07 -13.39
N LEU A 105 5.12 1.24 -13.36
CA LEU A 105 5.34 2.07 -12.17
C LEU A 105 4.45 1.65 -11.00
N GLU A 106 3.19 1.29 -11.25
CA GLU A 106 2.30 0.76 -10.22
C GLU A 106 2.81 -0.57 -9.66
N SER A 107 3.30 -1.46 -10.52
CA SER A 107 3.92 -2.72 -10.08
C SER A 107 5.16 -2.47 -9.22
N ASP A 108 6.05 -1.57 -9.64
CA ASP A 108 7.25 -1.21 -8.89
C ASP A 108 6.89 -0.56 -7.55
N ASN A 109 5.86 0.31 -7.51
CA ASN A 109 5.38 0.94 -6.29
C ASN A 109 4.80 -0.08 -5.30
N ARG A 110 4.03 -1.06 -5.78
CA ARG A 110 3.53 -2.18 -4.96
C ARG A 110 4.68 -2.98 -4.37
N ALA A 111 5.70 -3.30 -5.17
CA ALA A 111 6.88 -4.05 -4.71
C ALA A 111 7.69 -3.25 -3.67
N LEU A 112 7.89 -1.95 -3.90
CA LEU A 112 8.61 -1.08 -2.97
C LEU A 112 7.86 -0.97 -1.64
N THR A 113 6.54 -0.78 -1.67
CA THR A 113 5.69 -0.70 -0.48
C THR A 113 5.77 -1.99 0.34
N GLY A 114 5.68 -3.16 -0.31
CA GLY A 114 5.84 -4.44 0.37
C GLY A 114 7.23 -4.63 1.00
N ASN A 115 8.29 -4.19 0.32
CA ASN A 115 9.64 -4.25 0.87
C ASN A 115 9.83 -3.31 2.07
N THR A 116 9.24 -2.11 2.03
CA THR A 116 9.29 -1.17 3.16
C THR A 116 8.55 -1.71 4.38
N ASP A 117 7.40 -2.35 4.19
CA ASP A 117 6.64 -2.95 5.30
C ASP A 117 7.45 -4.05 6.00
N LEU A 118 8.12 -4.91 5.23
CA LEU A 118 9.02 -5.93 5.78
C LEU A 118 10.21 -5.33 6.54
N LEU A 119 10.78 -4.22 6.06
CA LEU A 119 11.86 -3.53 6.76
C LEU A 119 11.36 -2.89 8.06
N VAL A 120 10.17 -2.30 8.07
CA VAL A 120 9.54 -1.75 9.27
C VAL A 120 9.30 -2.86 10.31
N GLU A 121 8.74 -4.00 9.91
CA GLU A 121 8.54 -5.15 10.82
C GLU A 121 9.86 -5.71 11.38
N ARG A 122 10.92 -5.71 10.57
CA ARG A 122 12.24 -6.23 10.98
C ARG A 122 13.03 -5.25 11.83
N SER A 123 12.82 -3.94 11.62
CA SER A 123 13.45 -2.85 12.37
C SER A 123 12.67 -2.45 13.62
N ALA A 124 11.44 -2.95 13.77
CA ALA A 124 10.68 -2.83 15.01
C ALA A 124 11.59 -3.22 16.19
N PRO A 125 11.71 -2.36 17.23
CA PRO A 125 12.62 -2.60 18.33
C PRO A 125 12.28 -3.91 19.03
N LYS A 126 13.03 -4.97 18.73
CA LYS A 126 12.94 -6.22 19.47
C LYS A 126 13.81 -6.06 20.69
N THR A 127 13.19 -5.93 21.86
CA THR A 127 13.93 -6.02 23.10
C THR A 127 14.44 -7.45 23.27
N ASN A 128 15.76 -7.62 23.29
CA ASN A 128 16.36 -8.91 23.64
C ASN A 128 15.99 -9.35 25.06
N SER A 129 15.58 -8.41 25.92
CA SER A 129 15.03 -8.65 27.25
C SER A 129 13.51 -8.53 27.23
N VAL A 130 12.83 -9.61 27.57
CA VAL A 130 11.36 -9.65 27.71
C VAL A 130 10.90 -8.93 29.00
N PHE A 131 11.82 -8.68 29.94
CA PHE A 131 11.50 -8.05 31.21
C PHE A 131 11.60 -6.52 31.21
N CYS A 132 12.25 -5.93 30.21
CA CYS A 132 12.46 -4.48 30.12
C CYS A 132 11.62 -3.89 28.98
N LEU A 133 11.18 -2.65 29.18
CA LEU A 133 10.64 -1.85 28.09
C LEU A 133 11.74 -1.52 27.08
N VAL A 134 11.34 -1.14 25.86
CA VAL A 134 12.26 -0.74 24.79
C VAL A 134 13.21 0.36 25.26
N ASP A 135 12.68 1.37 25.95
CA ASP A 135 13.45 2.52 26.43
C ASP A 135 14.46 2.18 27.54
N ASP A 136 14.17 1.12 28.31
CA ASP A 136 15.01 0.62 29.40
C ASP A 136 16.10 -0.33 28.90
N ASN A 137 15.96 -0.91 27.71
CA ASN A 137 16.88 -1.90 27.13
C ASN A 137 17.91 -1.26 26.18
N ARG A 138 18.56 -0.17 26.61
CA ARG A 138 19.50 0.61 25.76
C ARG A 138 20.76 -0.16 25.36
N ASP A 139 21.22 -1.06 26.20
CA ASP A 139 22.38 -1.94 25.99
C ASP A 139 22.03 -3.24 25.27
N ASN A 140 20.75 -3.41 24.89
CA ASN A 140 20.24 -4.57 24.18
C ASN A 140 20.55 -5.92 24.85
N HIS A 141 20.51 -5.95 26.19
CA HIS A 141 20.82 -7.13 26.97
C HIS A 141 19.73 -8.21 26.82
N PHE A 142 20.13 -9.47 26.96
CA PHE A 142 19.18 -10.59 27.00
C PHE A 142 18.49 -10.68 28.35
N SER A 143 17.26 -11.23 28.39
CA SER A 143 16.50 -11.47 29.63
C SER A 143 17.32 -12.14 30.74
N GLY A 144 18.26 -13.02 30.36
CA GLY A 144 19.15 -13.73 31.29
C GLY A 144 20.23 -12.87 31.96
N ARG A 145 20.50 -11.68 31.44
CA ARG A 145 21.52 -10.71 31.91
C ARG A 145 20.90 -9.37 32.33
N CYS A 146 19.58 -9.30 32.49
CA CYS A 146 18.91 -8.09 32.92
C CYS A 146 19.38 -7.68 34.33
N SER A 147 19.92 -6.47 34.45
CA SER A 147 20.42 -5.93 35.72
C SER A 147 19.29 -5.62 36.71
N ARG A 148 18.13 -5.18 36.20
CA ARG A 148 16.91 -4.92 37.00
C ARG A 148 16.35 -6.20 37.63
N TYR A 149 16.50 -7.33 36.94
CA TYR A 149 16.08 -8.65 37.40
C TYR A 149 17.26 -9.62 37.33
N SER A 150 18.27 -9.37 38.15
CA SER A 150 19.53 -10.13 38.15
C SER A 150 19.35 -11.58 38.61
N ASP A 151 18.45 -11.81 39.57
CA ASP A 151 18.16 -13.12 40.16
C ASP A 151 17.02 -13.86 39.42
N PRO A 152 17.19 -15.16 39.10
CA PRO A 152 16.08 -16.07 38.75
C PRO A 152 14.82 -15.92 39.61
N VAL A 153 14.96 -15.72 40.92
CA VAL A 153 13.82 -15.56 41.83
C VAL A 153 13.05 -14.28 41.51
N ALA A 154 13.75 -13.17 41.25
CA ALA A 154 13.13 -11.90 40.88
C ALA A 154 12.49 -11.92 39.48
N ARG A 155 12.99 -12.75 38.56
CA ARG A 155 12.42 -12.92 37.21
C ARG A 155 11.11 -13.70 37.19
N THR A 156 10.95 -14.64 38.13
CA THR A 156 9.79 -15.54 38.18
C THR A 156 8.45 -14.79 38.31
N PRO A 157 8.24 -13.88 39.28
CA PRO A 157 6.98 -13.14 39.38
C PRO A 157 6.75 -12.26 38.15
N GLN A 158 7.79 -11.65 37.60
CA GLN A 158 7.66 -10.84 36.39
C GLN A 158 7.24 -11.68 35.17
N ALA A 159 7.83 -12.86 35.00
CA ALA A 159 7.45 -13.79 33.95
C ALA A 159 5.98 -14.26 34.10
N MET A 160 5.51 -14.47 35.33
CA MET A 160 4.11 -14.80 35.59
C MET A 160 3.16 -13.65 35.24
N VAL A 161 3.50 -12.41 35.64
CA VAL A 161 2.72 -11.21 35.29
C VAL A 161 2.61 -11.04 33.78
N LEU A 162 3.69 -11.33 33.06
CA LEU A 162 3.75 -11.26 31.59
C LEU A 162 3.19 -12.51 30.89
N ARG A 163 2.64 -13.48 31.64
CA ARG A 163 2.15 -14.77 31.12
C ARG A 163 3.16 -15.45 30.20
N LEU A 164 4.37 -15.64 30.72
CA LEU A 164 5.46 -16.32 30.03
C LEU A 164 5.72 -17.67 30.68
N CYS A 165 6.12 -18.63 29.87
CA CYS A 165 6.60 -19.91 30.35
C CYS A 165 7.93 -19.75 31.09
N LEU A 166 7.98 -20.21 32.34
CA LEU A 166 9.17 -20.14 33.20
C LEU A 166 10.36 -20.98 32.70
N LYS A 167 10.18 -21.84 31.69
CA LYS A 167 11.27 -22.63 31.12
C LYS A 167 11.94 -21.94 29.93
N CYS A 168 11.15 -21.30 29.07
CA CYS A 168 11.63 -20.79 27.77
C CYS A 168 11.40 -19.29 27.55
N LEU A 169 10.69 -18.62 28.46
CA LEU A 169 10.31 -17.20 28.40
C LEU A 169 9.53 -16.81 27.12
N LYS A 170 8.90 -17.78 26.45
CA LYS A 170 7.90 -17.55 25.40
C LYS A 170 6.51 -17.34 26.03
N PRO A 171 5.51 -16.84 25.27
CA PRO A 171 4.12 -16.78 25.74
C PRO A 171 3.66 -18.11 26.37
N GLU A 172 2.78 -18.00 27.35
CA GLU A 172 2.21 -19.11 28.12
C GLU A 172 1.73 -20.24 27.19
N HIS A 173 2.16 -21.45 27.52
CA HIS A 173 1.78 -22.70 26.85
C HIS A 173 1.82 -23.81 27.90
N GLU A 174 1.17 -24.92 27.57
CA GLU A 174 1.14 -26.09 28.41
C GLU A 174 2.56 -26.62 28.65
N ALA A 175 2.81 -27.14 29.86
CA ALA A 175 4.15 -27.52 30.30
C ALA A 175 4.79 -28.63 29.43
N GLU A 176 3.96 -29.42 28.75
CA GLU A 176 4.31 -30.53 27.86
C GLU A 176 4.78 -30.04 26.48
N ASP A 177 4.23 -28.94 25.98
CA ASP A 177 4.61 -28.31 24.71
C ASP A 177 5.96 -27.57 24.80
N CYS A 178 6.47 -27.38 26.02
CA CYS A 178 7.73 -26.71 26.24
C CYS A 178 8.91 -27.60 25.83
N ARG A 179 9.30 -27.55 24.55
CA ARG A 179 10.45 -28.29 23.99
C ARG A 179 11.82 -27.86 24.54
N MET A 180 11.88 -26.85 25.39
CA MET A 180 13.14 -26.44 26.02
C MET A 180 13.55 -27.47 27.07
N ARG A 181 14.55 -28.29 26.71
CA ARG A 181 15.30 -29.05 27.72
C ARG A 181 16.00 -28.05 28.64
N CYS A 182 16.01 -28.32 29.94
CA CYS A 182 16.52 -27.41 30.97
C CYS A 182 17.99 -27.02 30.71
N GLY A 183 18.19 -25.95 29.95
CA GLY A 183 19.49 -25.40 29.57
C GLY A 183 19.76 -24.15 30.39
N ARG A 184 20.25 -24.32 31.63
CA ARG A 184 20.93 -23.30 32.46
C ARG A 184 20.22 -21.98 32.80
N LEU A 185 19.11 -21.56 32.19
CA LEU A 185 18.63 -20.18 32.37
C LEU A 185 17.90 -19.90 33.71
N LEU A 186 17.19 -20.88 34.27
CA LEU A 186 16.44 -20.74 35.53
C LEU A 186 16.51 -21.98 36.44
N CYS A 187 17.26 -23.01 36.03
CA CYS A 187 17.36 -24.26 36.78
C CYS A 187 18.66 -24.27 37.58
N SER A 188 18.55 -23.97 38.88
CA SER A 188 19.67 -24.01 39.83
C SER A 188 20.13 -25.44 40.17
N SER A 189 19.47 -26.48 39.64
CA SER A 189 19.69 -27.87 40.04
C SER A 189 20.76 -28.61 39.23
N LYS A 190 21.79 -27.94 38.70
CA LYS A 190 22.98 -28.70 38.30
C LYS A 190 23.65 -29.22 39.58
N PRO A 191 23.70 -30.55 39.82
CA PRO A 191 24.56 -31.07 40.86
C PRO A 191 25.98 -30.59 40.55
N ARG A 192 26.62 -29.96 41.54
CA ARG A 192 28.04 -29.59 41.49
C ARG A 192 28.79 -30.86 41.07
N PRO A 193 29.57 -30.86 39.97
CA PRO A 193 30.43 -31.99 39.69
C PRO A 193 31.30 -32.17 40.92
N GLN A 194 31.16 -33.33 41.59
CA GLN A 194 31.98 -33.66 42.74
C GLN A 194 33.42 -33.56 42.27
N ALA A 195 34.21 -32.72 42.95
CA ALA A 195 35.62 -32.53 42.65
C ALA A 195 36.27 -33.92 42.55
N ALA A 196 36.76 -34.26 41.37
CA ALA A 196 37.49 -35.50 41.17
C ALA A 196 38.67 -35.50 42.16
N ALA A 197 38.69 -36.49 43.04
CA ALA A 197 39.74 -36.67 44.03
C ALA A 197 41.11 -36.66 43.32
N ILE A 198 41.95 -35.71 43.71
CA ILE A 198 43.34 -35.61 43.27
C ILE A 198 44.02 -36.90 43.74
N ARG A 199 44.36 -37.79 42.81
CA ARG A 199 45.18 -38.96 43.14
C ARG A 199 46.59 -38.49 43.48
N PRO A 200 47.19 -38.90 44.61
CA PRO A 200 48.58 -38.60 44.88
C PRO A 200 49.45 -39.32 43.86
N ARG A 201 50.41 -38.59 43.27
CA ARG A 201 51.51 -39.18 42.49
C ARG A 201 52.39 -39.97 43.46
N ILE A 202 52.55 -41.26 43.18
CA ILE A 202 53.62 -42.10 43.71
C ILE A 202 54.87 -41.87 42.86
#